data_AF-A0A660ULH2-F1
#
_entry.id   AF-A0A660ULH2-F1
#
_cell.length_a   1.000
_cell.length_b   1.000
_cell.length_c   1.000
_cell.angle_alpha   90.00
_cell.angle_beta   90.00
_cell.angle_gamma   90.00
#
_symmetry.space_group_name_H-M   'P 1'
#
loop_
_entity.id
_entity.type
_entity.pdbx_description
1 polymer ?
#
loop_
_entity_poly.entity_id
_entity_poly.type
_entity_poly.pdbx_seq_one_letter_code
_entity_poly.pdbx_strand_id
1 'polypeptide(L)'
;MSFGELVVPESWERLAEEVVGRGEVILLLGRVDTGKTTLCRYLAAKGLEKGLKVGVVDADIGQSWIGPPTCIGMKLLTESIDQLRDEPDGIYFVGAISPPGHLLECVVGTRMMVEEARGMGAEMAVIDTTGLVDGDVGRALKRAKILAVRPTRIVAVQERDELEPFLRGLEPFEIWRVHRLEKAPQVMRKSHDYRVNYRELRFKEYFSRCSPFQFDFDSLRSQRSIFLNGRPLSENELKVLSRLLGDMVLYAEMSGEAMFAVTPDPVESSAIRRVCGVMRLRSMEVRTPEWFKGLLVGLLDGRGRVCSLGVIEEVNFASRKLTITCRPGSERAVAIQFSGFRVRGNAGAYSGDAQQV
;
A
#
# COMPACT_ATOMS: atom_id res chain seq x y z
N MET A 1 15.25 12.71 13.94
CA MET A 1 15.83 12.81 15.29
C MET A 1 17.27 12.37 15.15
N SER A 2 18.24 13.14 15.64
CA SER A 2 19.58 12.58 15.83
C SER A 2 19.44 11.41 16.82
N PHE A 3 20.22 10.35 16.67
CA PHE A 3 20.21 9.23 17.61
C PHE A 3 20.71 9.60 19.02
N GLY A 4 21.06 10.88 19.26
CA GLY A 4 21.72 11.35 20.48
C GLY A 4 20.90 11.23 21.78
N GLU A 5 19.59 10.98 21.71
CA GLU A 5 18.74 10.74 22.89
C GLU A 5 18.27 9.29 23.02
N LEU A 6 18.56 8.42 22.04
CA LEU A 6 18.20 7.01 22.12
C LEU A 6 19.30 6.24 22.86
N VAL A 7 18.97 5.67 24.02
CA VAL A 7 19.86 4.69 24.67
C VAL A 7 19.89 3.44 23.80
N VAL A 8 20.98 3.26 23.04
CA VAL A 8 21.19 2.09 22.17
C VAL A 8 21.57 0.90 23.05
N PRO A 9 20.80 -0.20 23.04
CA PRO A 9 21.19 -1.41 23.76
C PRO A 9 22.45 -2.04 23.14
N GLU A 10 23.33 -2.61 23.97
CA GLU A 10 24.53 -3.33 23.50
C GLU A 10 24.17 -4.47 22.53
N SER A 11 23.00 -5.09 22.71
CA SER A 11 22.49 -6.12 21.80
C SER A 11 22.26 -5.61 20.37
N TRP A 12 21.97 -4.32 20.18
CA TRP A 12 21.82 -3.71 18.87
C TRP A 12 23.17 -3.48 18.20
N GLU A 13 24.19 -3.10 18.98
CA GLU A 13 25.56 -2.92 18.48
C GLU A 13 26.12 -4.24 17.97
N ARG A 14 26.05 -5.31 18.79
CA ARG A 14 26.46 -6.66 18.38
C ARG A 14 25.71 -7.15 17.15
N LEU A 15 24.38 -6.92 17.10
CA LEU A 15 23.58 -7.26 15.92
C LEU A 15 24.11 -6.52 14.68
N ALA A 16 24.35 -5.21 14.77
CA ALA A 16 24.81 -4.42 13.64
C ALA A 16 26.18 -4.88 13.10
N GLU A 17 27.08 -5.34 13.97
CA GLU A 17 28.35 -5.96 13.55
C GLU A 17 28.12 -7.20 12.68
N GLU A 18 27.11 -8.01 12.99
CA GLU A 18 26.81 -9.28 12.30
C GLU A 18 26.00 -9.13 10.99
N VAL A 19 25.09 -8.14 10.93
CA VAL A 19 24.11 -8.04 9.85
C VAL A 19 24.36 -6.92 8.86
N VAL A 20 25.10 -5.88 9.24
CA VAL A 20 25.36 -4.71 8.37
C VAL A 20 26.54 -5.01 7.46
N GLY A 21 26.27 -5.16 6.17
CA GLY A 21 27.28 -5.43 5.16
C GLY A 21 26.79 -5.25 3.74
N ARG A 22 27.73 -5.14 2.81
CA ARG A 22 27.46 -5.10 1.37
C ARG A 22 26.82 -6.43 0.94
N GLY A 23 25.75 -6.34 0.15
CA GLY A 23 24.95 -7.46 -0.33
C GLY A 23 23.87 -7.93 0.65
N GLU A 24 23.85 -7.40 1.88
CA GLU A 24 22.91 -7.85 2.90
C GLU A 24 21.50 -7.27 2.65
N VAL A 25 20.50 -8.14 2.81
CA VAL A 25 19.09 -7.76 2.83
C VAL A 25 18.49 -8.24 4.14
N ILE A 26 18.14 -7.26 4.96
CA ILE A 26 17.74 -7.46 6.35
C ILE A 26 16.23 -7.26 6.46
N LEU A 27 15.52 -8.33 6.84
CA LEU A 27 14.08 -8.29 7.09
C LEU A 27 13.79 -8.25 8.59
N LEU A 28 13.09 -7.21 9.06
CA LEU A 28 12.70 -7.08 10.46
C LEU A 28 11.31 -7.68 10.70
N LEU A 29 11.21 -8.57 11.69
CA LEU A 29 9.99 -9.25 12.12
C LEU A 29 9.73 -8.97 13.61
N GLY A 30 8.46 -9.02 14.00
CA GLY A 30 8.04 -8.76 15.38
C GLY A 30 6.68 -8.11 15.47
N ARG A 31 6.03 -8.26 16.63
CA ARG A 31 4.72 -7.66 16.91
C ARG A 31 4.72 -6.14 16.80
N VAL A 32 3.53 -5.55 16.83
CA VAL A 32 3.37 -4.10 16.93
C VAL A 32 4.05 -3.58 18.20
N ASP A 33 4.69 -2.41 18.13
CA ASP A 33 5.38 -1.76 19.25
C ASP A 33 6.49 -2.61 19.92
N THR A 34 7.28 -3.31 19.11
CA THR A 34 8.53 -3.98 19.58
C THR A 34 9.79 -3.17 19.28
N GLY A 35 9.69 -2.03 18.58
CA GLY A 35 10.82 -1.16 18.27
C GLY A 35 11.44 -1.37 16.88
N LYS A 36 10.83 -2.22 16.02
CA LYS A 36 11.32 -2.53 14.66
C LYS A 36 11.67 -1.30 13.84
N THR A 37 10.80 -0.30 13.82
CA THR A 37 11.03 0.93 13.05
C THR A 37 12.27 1.70 13.55
N THR A 38 12.49 1.75 14.87
CA THR A 38 13.69 2.38 15.45
C THR A 38 14.94 1.57 15.13
N LEU A 39 14.87 0.23 15.23
CA LEU A 39 15.94 -0.67 14.84
C LEU A 39 16.27 -0.56 13.35
N CYS A 40 15.25 -0.42 12.50
CA CYS A 40 15.41 -0.23 11.06
C CYS A 40 16.25 1.01 10.75
N ARG A 41 15.93 2.14 11.38
CA ARG A 41 16.69 3.38 11.23
C ARG A 41 18.11 3.23 11.76
N TYR A 42 18.28 2.57 12.89
CA TYR A 42 19.60 2.31 13.48
C TYR A 42 20.49 1.48 12.54
N LEU A 43 20.00 0.36 12.03
CA LEU A 43 20.75 -0.49 11.09
C LEU A 43 21.06 0.24 9.78
N ALA A 44 20.14 1.07 9.29
CA ALA A 44 20.38 1.89 8.11
C ALA A 44 21.48 2.94 8.34
N ALA A 45 21.48 3.60 9.51
CA ALA A 45 22.55 4.53 9.89
C ALA A 45 23.91 3.82 10.00
N LYS A 46 23.96 2.61 10.59
CA LYS A 46 25.19 1.80 10.62
C LYS A 46 25.67 1.39 9.23
N GLY A 47 24.78 1.14 8.28
CA GLY A 47 25.15 0.92 6.88
C GLY A 47 25.81 2.16 6.25
N LEU A 48 25.23 3.34 6.47
CA LEU A 48 25.79 4.62 6.01
C LEU A 48 27.16 4.92 6.65
N GLU A 49 27.32 4.66 7.96
CA GLU A 49 28.61 4.80 8.66
C GLU A 49 29.71 3.91 8.05
N LYS A 50 29.34 2.74 7.48
CA LYS A 50 30.24 1.87 6.72
C LYS A 50 30.43 2.31 5.25
N GLY A 51 29.90 3.46 4.86
CA GLY A 51 30.00 4.01 3.50
C GLY A 51 29.13 3.29 2.47
N LEU A 52 28.10 2.55 2.89
CA LEU A 52 27.20 1.84 2.00
C LEU A 52 26.03 2.72 1.57
N LYS A 53 25.56 2.55 0.32
CA LYS A 53 24.24 3.02 -0.10
C LYS A 53 23.16 2.09 0.44
N VAL A 54 22.24 2.61 1.23
CA VAL A 54 21.25 1.79 1.95
C VAL A 54 19.85 2.03 1.42
N GLY A 55 19.22 0.99 0.88
CA GLY A 55 17.79 0.99 0.59
C GLY A 55 16.97 0.71 1.85
N VAL A 56 16.08 1.62 2.22
CA VAL A 56 15.16 1.40 3.34
C VAL A 56 13.75 1.21 2.80
N VAL A 57 13.14 0.09 3.13
CA VAL A 57 11.78 -0.26 2.70
C VAL A 57 10.87 -0.31 3.91
N ASP A 58 9.87 0.57 3.93
CA ASP A 58 8.81 0.58 4.93
C ASP A 58 7.61 -0.19 4.39
N ALA A 59 7.45 -1.42 4.86
CA ALA A 59 6.33 -2.27 4.50
C ALA A 59 5.24 -2.34 5.58
N ASP A 60 5.17 -1.35 6.49
CA ASP A 60 4.04 -1.15 7.40
C ASP A 60 3.00 -0.18 6.81
N ILE A 61 2.05 -0.73 6.06
CA ILE A 61 0.98 0.02 5.39
C ILE A 61 0.04 0.77 6.34
N GLY A 62 -0.01 0.38 7.63
CA GLY A 62 -0.89 0.98 8.63
C GLY A 62 -0.23 2.13 9.38
N GLN A 63 1.08 2.08 9.59
CA GLN A 63 1.83 3.13 10.28
C GLN A 63 3.05 3.57 9.49
N SER A 64 2.83 3.80 8.19
CA SER A 64 3.91 4.13 7.29
C SER A 64 4.60 5.44 7.69
N TRP A 65 5.93 5.38 7.66
CA TRP A 65 6.85 6.45 7.99
C TRP A 65 7.77 6.80 6.81
N ILE A 66 7.76 6.02 5.72
CA ILE A 66 8.30 6.40 4.40
C ILE A 66 7.13 6.47 3.42
N GLY A 67 6.79 7.67 2.96
CA GLY A 67 5.63 7.90 2.11
C GLY A 67 4.30 7.99 2.88
N PRO A 68 3.17 8.01 2.16
CA PRO A 68 1.84 8.11 2.76
C PRO A 68 1.35 6.76 3.32
N PRO A 69 0.37 6.75 4.24
CA PRO A 69 -0.31 5.53 4.67
C PRO A 69 -0.90 4.77 3.46
N THR A 70 -1.20 3.48 3.64
CA THR A 70 -1.70 2.56 2.60
C THR A 70 -0.70 2.19 1.50
N CYS A 71 0.56 2.60 1.66
CA CYS A 71 1.63 2.29 0.74
C CYS A 71 2.75 1.52 1.42
N ILE A 72 3.54 0.85 0.60
CA ILE A 72 4.89 0.42 0.95
C ILE A 72 5.83 1.45 0.34
N GLY A 73 6.63 2.12 1.15
CA GLY A 73 7.55 3.16 0.71
C GLY A 73 8.99 2.68 0.67
N MET A 74 9.79 3.31 -0.19
CA MET A 74 11.21 3.07 -0.31
C MET A 74 12.00 4.37 -0.43
N LYS A 75 13.14 4.42 0.27
CA LYS A 75 14.12 5.50 0.16
C LYS A 75 15.51 4.92 0.00
N LEU A 76 16.30 5.45 -0.93
CA LEU A 76 17.73 5.20 -1.04
C LEU A 76 18.50 6.25 -0.24
N LEU A 77 19.25 5.81 0.74
CA LEU A 77 20.13 6.65 1.54
C LEU A 77 21.55 6.55 1.01
N THR A 78 22.19 7.69 0.80
CA THR A 78 23.56 7.77 0.26
C THR A 78 24.50 8.57 1.16
N GLU A 79 23.96 9.44 2.01
CA GLU A 79 24.76 10.40 2.78
C GLU A 79 24.35 10.44 4.25
N SER A 80 23.04 10.53 4.53
CA SER A 80 22.53 10.75 5.89
C SER A 80 21.19 10.08 6.12
N ILE A 81 20.97 9.67 7.37
CA ILE A 81 19.69 9.14 7.84
C ILE A 81 18.55 10.16 7.76
N ASP A 82 18.86 11.46 7.75
CA ASP A 82 17.85 12.52 7.66
C ASP A 82 17.15 12.55 6.29
N GLN A 83 17.74 11.95 5.24
CA GLN A 83 17.09 11.76 3.92
C GLN A 83 15.78 10.94 4.02
N LEU A 84 15.56 10.21 5.13
CA LEU A 84 14.29 9.52 5.40
C LEU A 84 13.11 10.48 5.64
N ARG A 85 13.35 11.78 5.85
CA ARG A 85 12.31 12.82 5.97
C ARG A 85 11.87 13.37 4.62
N ASP A 86 12.66 13.14 3.58
CA ASP A 86 12.35 13.58 2.23
C ASP A 86 11.24 12.72 1.62
N GLU A 87 10.79 13.10 0.43
CA GLU A 87 9.86 12.29 -0.34
C GLU A 87 10.45 10.91 -0.66
N PRO A 88 9.64 9.84 -0.64
CA PRO A 88 10.11 8.51 -1.00
C PRO A 88 10.58 8.48 -2.46
N ASP A 89 11.60 7.68 -2.73
CA ASP A 89 12.10 7.48 -4.10
C ASP A 89 11.21 6.50 -4.89
N GLY A 90 10.51 5.62 -4.18
CA GLY A 90 9.49 4.71 -4.74
C GLY A 90 8.37 4.43 -3.75
N ILE A 91 7.16 4.22 -4.27
CA ILE A 91 6.02 3.76 -3.50
C ILE A 91 5.26 2.66 -4.26
N TYR A 92 4.72 1.70 -3.51
CA TYR A 92 3.76 0.73 -4.01
C TYR A 92 2.42 0.93 -3.30
N PHE A 93 1.36 1.14 -4.07
CA PHE A 93 0.02 1.37 -3.53
C PHE A 93 -0.66 0.05 -3.15
N VAL A 94 -0.83 -0.19 -1.85
CA VAL A 94 -1.60 -1.32 -1.35
C VAL A 94 -3.08 -0.95 -1.27
N GLY A 95 -3.40 0.28 -0.86
CA GLY A 95 -4.78 0.76 -0.74
C GLY A 95 -5.52 0.19 0.48
N ALA A 96 -4.79 -0.22 1.51
CA ALA A 96 -5.34 -0.74 2.75
C ALA A 96 -4.46 -0.36 3.96
N ILE A 97 -5.05 -0.36 5.14
CA ILE A 97 -4.37 -0.04 6.42
C ILE A 97 -4.00 -1.29 7.22
N SER A 98 -4.38 -2.48 6.74
CA SER A 98 -4.06 -3.76 7.36
C SER A 98 -3.85 -4.82 6.28
N PRO A 99 -2.97 -5.81 6.49
CA PRO A 99 -2.68 -6.83 5.48
C PRO A 99 -3.81 -7.82 5.11
N PRO A 100 -4.73 -8.23 6.01
CA PRO A 100 -5.79 -9.16 5.65
C PRO A 100 -6.60 -8.65 4.45
N GLY A 101 -6.88 -9.53 3.48
CA GLY A 101 -7.50 -9.16 2.20
C GLY A 101 -6.54 -8.61 1.14
N HIS A 102 -5.30 -8.27 1.51
CA HIS A 102 -4.31 -7.61 0.65
C HIS A 102 -2.91 -8.24 0.76
N LEU A 103 -2.85 -9.55 1.04
CA LEU A 103 -1.58 -10.25 1.29
C LEU A 103 -0.68 -10.25 0.04
N LEU A 104 -1.27 -10.44 -1.14
CA LEU A 104 -0.52 -10.47 -2.41
C LEU A 104 0.12 -9.11 -2.67
N GLU A 105 -0.64 -8.04 -2.54
CA GLU A 105 -0.17 -6.66 -2.68
C GLU A 105 0.94 -6.35 -1.68
N CYS A 106 0.79 -6.78 -0.42
CA CYS A 106 1.81 -6.60 0.60
C CYS A 106 3.12 -7.33 0.25
N VAL A 107 3.05 -8.54 -0.30
CA VAL A 107 4.22 -9.36 -0.64
C VAL A 107 4.89 -8.83 -1.91
N VAL A 108 4.12 -8.63 -2.98
CA VAL A 108 4.59 -8.11 -4.27
C VAL A 108 5.17 -6.71 -4.10
N GLY A 109 4.46 -5.82 -3.41
CA GLY A 109 4.94 -4.46 -3.17
C GLY A 109 6.22 -4.41 -2.36
N THR A 110 6.36 -5.25 -1.32
CA THR A 110 7.63 -5.33 -0.55
C THR A 110 8.77 -5.77 -1.47
N ARG A 111 8.56 -6.80 -2.30
CA ARG A 111 9.59 -7.29 -3.24
C ARG A 111 9.97 -6.21 -4.27
N MET A 112 8.99 -5.57 -4.90
CA MET A 112 9.22 -4.54 -5.92
C MET A 112 10.02 -3.37 -5.35
N MET A 113 9.71 -2.92 -4.13
CA MET A 113 10.44 -1.83 -3.48
C MET A 113 11.90 -2.21 -3.15
N VAL A 114 12.15 -3.46 -2.76
CA VAL A 114 13.53 -3.96 -2.58
C VAL A 114 14.28 -4.04 -3.92
N GLU A 115 13.61 -4.51 -4.98
CA GLU A 115 14.18 -4.56 -6.33
C GLU A 115 14.46 -3.17 -6.89
N GLU A 116 13.58 -2.19 -6.64
CA GLU A 116 13.77 -0.80 -7.04
C GLU A 116 14.95 -0.16 -6.30
N ALA A 117 15.06 -0.35 -4.98
CA ALA A 117 16.22 0.11 -4.21
C ALA A 117 17.54 -0.44 -4.77
N ARG A 118 17.58 -1.75 -5.07
CA ARG A 118 18.74 -2.39 -5.72
C ARG A 118 19.01 -1.82 -7.10
N GLY A 119 17.98 -1.59 -7.91
CA GLY A 119 18.08 -0.99 -9.24
C GLY A 119 18.64 0.44 -9.21
N MET A 120 18.40 1.17 -8.12
CA MET A 120 18.99 2.49 -7.87
C MET A 120 20.41 2.44 -7.27
N GLY A 121 20.96 1.24 -7.07
CA GLY A 121 22.33 1.04 -6.58
C GLY A 121 22.45 0.90 -5.06
N ALA A 122 21.39 0.50 -4.36
CA ALA A 122 21.50 0.09 -2.96
C ALA A 122 22.46 -1.11 -2.83
N GLU A 123 23.44 -0.96 -1.94
CA GLU A 123 24.44 -1.98 -1.62
C GLU A 123 24.01 -2.83 -0.41
N MET A 124 23.04 -2.34 0.35
CA MET A 124 22.40 -3.02 1.47
C MET A 124 20.92 -2.61 1.51
N ALA A 125 20.03 -3.49 1.96
CA ALA A 125 18.63 -3.14 2.19
C ALA A 125 18.14 -3.52 3.59
N VAL A 126 17.36 -2.64 4.22
CA VAL A 126 16.68 -2.90 5.51
C VAL A 126 15.19 -2.71 5.34
N ILE A 127 14.42 -3.71 5.75
CA ILE A 127 12.98 -3.80 5.49
C ILE A 127 12.24 -3.84 6.83
N ASP A 128 11.53 -2.75 7.15
CA ASP A 128 10.57 -2.71 8.25
C ASP A 128 9.25 -3.35 7.80
N THR A 129 8.63 -4.16 8.67
CA THR A 129 7.39 -4.86 8.32
C THR A 129 6.29 -4.62 9.33
N THR A 130 5.04 -4.79 8.90
CA THR A 130 3.86 -4.75 9.78
C THR A 130 4.02 -5.62 11.03
N GLY A 131 3.38 -5.23 12.12
CA GLY A 131 3.36 -6.04 13.35
C GLY A 131 2.49 -7.31 13.30
N LEU A 132 1.88 -7.64 12.15
CA LEU A 132 1.02 -8.82 12.00
C LEU A 132 1.86 -10.09 11.92
N VAL A 133 2.03 -10.77 13.06
CA VAL A 133 2.77 -12.04 13.19
C VAL A 133 1.89 -13.18 13.73
N ASP A 134 0.72 -12.83 14.27
CA ASP A 134 -0.20 -13.75 14.92
C ASP A 134 -1.10 -14.51 13.94
N GLY A 135 -1.48 -15.73 14.32
CA GLY A 135 -2.38 -16.59 13.56
C GLY A 135 -1.81 -17.09 12.22
N ASP A 136 -2.63 -17.85 11.48
CA ASP A 136 -2.22 -18.39 10.17
C ASP A 136 -1.96 -17.29 9.14
N VAL A 137 -2.75 -16.21 9.18
CA VAL A 137 -2.59 -15.07 8.27
C VAL A 137 -1.24 -14.37 8.48
N GLY A 138 -0.84 -14.11 9.73
CA GLY A 138 0.45 -13.49 10.03
C GLY A 138 1.62 -14.37 9.59
N ARG A 139 1.58 -15.67 9.92
CA ARG A 139 2.60 -16.63 9.49
C ARG A 139 2.69 -16.76 7.98
N ALA A 140 1.56 -16.83 7.27
CA ALA A 140 1.51 -16.91 5.82
C ALA A 140 2.11 -15.64 5.18
N LEU A 141 1.76 -14.46 5.68
CA LEU A 141 2.31 -13.19 5.20
C LEU A 141 3.84 -13.13 5.38
N LYS A 142 4.36 -13.46 6.57
CA LYS A 142 5.80 -13.40 6.83
C LYS A 142 6.56 -14.43 5.99
N ARG A 143 6.04 -15.66 5.86
CA ARG A 143 6.63 -16.69 4.99
C ARG A 143 6.69 -16.22 3.54
N ALA A 144 5.58 -15.70 3.01
CA ALA A 144 5.52 -15.22 1.64
C ALA A 144 6.47 -14.05 1.38
N LYS A 145 6.60 -13.10 2.32
CA LYS A 145 7.60 -12.01 2.23
C LYS A 145 9.03 -12.54 2.20
N ILE A 146 9.39 -13.49 3.07
CA ILE A 146 10.73 -14.10 3.08
C ILE A 146 11.00 -14.79 1.74
N LEU A 147 10.05 -15.59 1.23
CA LEU A 147 10.23 -16.29 -0.04
C LEU A 147 10.35 -15.35 -1.24
N ALA A 148 9.59 -14.26 -1.25
CA ALA A 148 9.58 -13.28 -2.33
C ALA A 148 10.82 -12.40 -2.34
N VAL A 149 11.24 -11.91 -1.17
CA VAL A 149 12.38 -10.99 -1.02
C VAL A 149 13.71 -11.73 -0.98
N ARG A 150 13.73 -12.95 -0.43
CA ARG A 150 14.93 -13.74 -0.13
C ARG A 150 15.95 -12.94 0.69
N PRO A 151 15.58 -12.49 1.91
CA PRO A 151 16.51 -11.78 2.76
C PRO A 151 17.68 -12.68 3.16
N THR A 152 18.87 -12.12 3.28
CA THR A 152 20.06 -12.83 3.80
C THR A 152 20.03 -12.87 5.33
N ARG A 153 19.42 -11.86 5.96
CA ARG A 153 19.28 -11.73 7.42
C ARG A 153 17.82 -11.55 7.81
N ILE A 154 17.37 -12.32 8.77
CA ILE A 154 16.05 -12.17 9.40
C ILE A 154 16.30 -11.76 10.84
N VAL A 155 15.84 -10.58 11.23
CA VAL A 155 15.93 -10.10 12.60
C VAL A 155 14.56 -10.15 13.24
N ALA A 156 14.42 -11.01 14.23
CA ALA A 156 13.18 -11.27 14.94
C ALA A 156 13.20 -10.56 16.30
N VAL A 157 12.39 -9.51 16.44
CA VAL A 157 12.23 -8.76 17.69
C VAL A 157 10.99 -9.27 18.43
N GLN A 158 11.20 -9.91 19.58
CA GLN A 158 10.14 -10.56 20.36
C GLN A 158 10.24 -10.23 21.86
N GLU A 159 9.11 -10.29 22.56
CA GLU A 159 9.05 -10.11 24.02
C GLU A 159 9.10 -11.47 24.74
N ARG A 160 8.56 -12.51 24.12
CA ARG A 160 8.60 -13.90 24.59
C ARG A 160 8.92 -14.78 23.38
N ASP A 161 8.28 -15.94 23.28
CA ASP A 161 8.49 -16.90 22.19
C ASP A 161 7.46 -16.77 21.06
N GLU A 162 6.84 -15.60 20.87
CA GLU A 162 5.72 -15.49 19.93
C GLU A 162 6.06 -15.72 18.46
N LEU A 163 7.33 -15.53 18.08
CA LEU A 163 7.80 -15.80 16.72
C LEU A 163 8.36 -17.22 16.58
N GLU A 164 8.65 -17.92 17.68
CA GLU A 164 9.36 -19.21 17.66
C GLU A 164 8.66 -20.30 16.84
N PRO A 165 7.32 -20.47 16.89
CA PRO A 165 6.64 -21.46 16.04
C PRO A 165 6.89 -21.23 14.55
N PHE A 166 7.13 -19.98 14.16
CA PHE A 166 7.44 -19.60 12.78
C PHE A 166 8.95 -19.71 12.49
N LEU A 167 9.80 -19.19 13.37
CA LEU A 167 11.26 -19.12 13.17
C LEU A 167 11.91 -20.50 13.13
N ARG A 168 11.47 -21.44 13.98
CA ARG A 168 11.98 -22.83 13.96
C ARG A 168 11.79 -23.52 12.60
N GLY A 169 10.78 -23.11 11.84
CA GLY A 169 10.54 -23.61 10.49
C GLY A 169 11.45 -22.99 9.41
N LEU A 170 12.34 -22.05 9.77
CA LEU A 170 13.31 -21.42 8.89
C LEU A 170 14.75 -21.85 9.18
N GLU A 171 15.05 -22.26 10.41
CA GLU A 171 16.39 -22.65 10.86
C GLU A 171 17.06 -23.76 10.05
N PRO A 172 16.35 -24.78 9.52
CA PRO A 172 17.00 -25.82 8.71
C PRO A 172 17.59 -25.31 7.38
N PHE A 173 17.30 -24.08 6.96
CA PHE A 173 17.72 -23.56 5.66
C PHE A 173 18.91 -22.60 5.80
N GLU A 174 20.06 -22.98 5.24
CA GLU A 174 21.30 -22.19 5.30
C GLU A 174 21.19 -20.79 4.67
N ILE A 175 20.23 -20.61 3.75
CA ILE A 175 19.98 -19.35 3.06
C ILE A 175 19.45 -18.24 3.97
N TRP A 176 18.91 -18.57 5.15
CA TRP A 176 18.32 -17.61 6.07
C TRP A 176 19.04 -17.64 7.42
N ARG A 177 19.77 -16.57 7.73
CA ARG A 177 20.35 -16.40 9.06
C ARG A 177 19.37 -15.64 9.95
N VAL A 178 18.88 -16.31 10.99
CA VAL A 178 17.91 -15.76 11.94
C VAL A 178 18.64 -15.21 13.16
N HIS A 179 18.43 -13.93 13.45
CA HIS A 179 18.92 -13.24 14.64
C HIS A 179 17.72 -12.92 15.54
N ARG A 180 17.79 -13.32 16.81
CA ARG A 180 16.72 -13.08 17.80
C ARG A 180 17.11 -11.94 18.71
N LEU A 181 16.20 -11.00 18.90
CA LEU A 181 16.42 -9.81 19.71
C LEU A 181 15.26 -9.65 20.68
N GLU A 182 15.58 -9.39 21.95
CA GLU A 182 14.58 -9.00 22.92
C GLU A 182 14.05 -7.60 22.61
N LYS A 183 12.77 -7.38 22.87
CA LYS A 183 12.16 -6.05 22.80
C LYS A 183 12.91 -5.08 23.72
N ALA A 184 13.27 -3.91 23.19
CA ALA A 184 13.91 -2.87 23.99
C ALA A 184 12.95 -2.34 25.10
N PRO A 185 13.40 -2.19 26.36
CA PRO A 185 12.54 -1.81 27.50
C PRO A 185 11.81 -0.47 27.33
N GLN A 186 12.40 0.46 26.58
CA GLN A 186 11.89 1.82 26.40
C GLN A 186 10.74 1.89 25.38
N VAL A 187 10.40 0.79 24.71
CA VAL A 187 9.37 0.78 23.67
C VAL A 187 7.97 0.73 24.28
N MET A 188 7.34 1.90 24.30
CA MET A 188 5.96 2.08 24.73
C MET A 188 4.95 1.55 23.71
N ARG A 189 3.85 0.97 24.19
CA ARG A 189 2.72 0.61 23.34
C ARG A 189 1.99 1.88 22.90
N LYS A 190 1.75 2.00 21.59
CA LYS A 190 0.94 3.07 21.01
C LYS A 190 -0.54 2.69 21.11
N SER A 191 -1.36 3.59 21.64
CA SER A 191 -2.81 3.39 21.69
C SER A 191 -3.41 3.34 20.28
N HIS A 192 -4.61 2.76 20.15
CA HIS A 192 -5.36 2.78 18.90
C HIS A 192 -5.54 4.21 18.37
N ASP A 193 -5.96 5.13 19.23
CA ASP A 193 -6.22 6.53 18.88
C ASP A 193 -4.96 7.25 18.40
N TYR A 194 -3.81 6.96 19.00
CA TYR A 194 -2.53 7.45 18.49
C TYR A 194 -2.30 7.00 17.05
N ARG A 195 -2.63 5.73 16.70
CA ARG A 195 -2.45 5.22 15.33
C ARG A 195 -3.43 5.85 14.35
N VAL A 196 -4.65 6.16 14.78
CA VAL A 196 -5.64 6.88 13.97
C VAL A 196 -5.12 8.28 13.70
N ASN A 197 -4.84 9.05 14.75
CA ASN A 197 -4.37 10.44 14.64
C ASN A 197 -3.08 10.57 13.82
N TYR A 198 -2.14 9.64 13.99
CA TYR A 198 -0.91 9.62 13.19
C TYR A 198 -1.20 9.46 11.70
N ARG A 199 -2.08 8.52 11.32
CA ARG A 199 -2.45 8.31 9.91
C ARG A 199 -3.18 9.52 9.33
N GLU A 200 -4.10 10.11 10.08
CA GLU A 200 -4.81 11.32 9.65
C GLU A 200 -3.84 12.47 9.40
N LEU A 201 -2.89 12.70 10.31
CA LEU A 201 -1.88 13.72 10.13
C LEU A 201 -1.03 13.47 8.88
N ARG A 202 -0.63 12.22 8.63
CA ARG A 202 0.16 11.85 7.44
C ARG A 202 -0.63 12.01 6.14
N PHE A 203 -1.91 11.67 6.12
CA PHE A 203 -2.76 11.95 4.96
C PHE A 203 -2.96 13.45 4.74
N LYS A 204 -3.22 14.21 5.81
CA LYS A 204 -3.34 15.67 5.74
C LYS A 204 -2.06 16.31 5.19
N GLU A 205 -0.91 15.89 5.68
CA GLU A 205 0.40 16.34 5.18
C GLU A 205 0.56 16.00 3.69
N TYR A 206 0.29 14.77 3.29
CA TYR A 206 0.41 14.33 1.90
C TYR A 206 -0.50 15.12 0.95
N PHE A 207 -1.79 15.22 1.27
CA PHE A 207 -2.78 15.86 0.40
C PHE A 207 -2.78 17.39 0.50
N SER A 208 -2.11 18.01 1.49
CA SER A 208 -1.90 19.47 1.52
C SER A 208 -1.14 20.01 0.30
N ARG A 209 -0.42 19.12 -0.41
CA ARG A 209 0.35 19.42 -1.63
C ARG A 209 -0.35 18.93 -2.91
N CYS A 210 -1.62 18.56 -2.82
CA CYS A 210 -2.41 18.04 -3.95
C CYS A 210 -3.39 19.08 -4.48
N SER A 211 -3.83 18.90 -5.72
CA SER A 211 -4.81 19.76 -6.39
C SER A 211 -5.73 18.90 -7.28
N PRO A 212 -6.95 19.37 -7.58
CA PRO A 212 -7.87 18.62 -8.44
C PRO A 212 -7.43 18.70 -9.91
N PHE A 213 -7.38 17.54 -10.57
CA PHE A 213 -7.14 17.41 -12.01
C PHE A 213 -8.23 16.56 -12.66
N GLN A 214 -8.55 16.88 -13.91
CA GLN A 214 -9.49 16.11 -14.72
C GLN A 214 -8.76 15.06 -15.55
N PHE A 215 -9.32 13.85 -15.55
CA PHE A 215 -8.87 12.73 -16.36
C PHE A 215 -10.01 12.26 -17.26
N ASP A 216 -9.68 11.96 -18.51
CA ASP A 216 -10.63 11.41 -19.49
C ASP A 216 -10.69 9.89 -19.37
N PHE A 217 -11.88 9.30 -19.40
CA PHE A 217 -12.05 7.84 -19.33
C PHE A 217 -11.26 7.13 -20.44
N ASP A 218 -11.20 7.70 -21.64
CA ASP A 218 -10.55 7.06 -22.78
C ASP A 218 -9.02 7.04 -22.62
N SER A 219 -8.48 7.95 -21.82
CA SER A 219 -7.04 8.10 -21.53
C SER A 219 -6.54 7.27 -20.34
N LEU A 220 -7.44 6.78 -19.49
CA LEU A 220 -7.11 5.99 -18.29
C LEU A 220 -7.50 4.53 -18.45
N ARG A 221 -6.69 3.63 -17.89
CA ARG A 221 -7.07 2.23 -17.67
C ARG A 221 -7.14 1.92 -16.18
N SER A 222 -8.01 1.01 -15.80
CA SER A 222 -8.11 0.63 -14.39
C SER A 222 -7.34 -0.64 -14.08
N GLN A 223 -6.83 -0.70 -12.86
CA GLN A 223 -6.45 -1.94 -12.20
C GLN A 223 -7.32 -2.11 -10.95
N ARG A 224 -7.59 -3.37 -10.58
CA ARG A 224 -8.43 -3.76 -9.43
C ARG A 224 -9.91 -3.38 -9.58
N SER A 225 -10.34 -2.96 -10.76
CA SER A 225 -11.73 -2.86 -11.19
C SER A 225 -11.83 -3.16 -12.69
N ILE A 226 -13.02 -3.54 -13.15
CA ILE A 226 -13.33 -3.67 -14.58
C ILE A 226 -13.78 -2.35 -15.21
N PHE A 227 -14.08 -1.32 -14.42
CA PHE A 227 -14.38 0.04 -14.89
C PHE A 227 -13.18 0.66 -15.63
N LEU A 228 -13.39 1.45 -16.69
CA LEU A 228 -12.36 1.99 -17.60
C LEU A 228 -11.57 0.95 -18.40
N ASN A 229 -12.04 -0.30 -18.48
CA ASN A 229 -11.38 -1.37 -19.23
C ASN A 229 -12.27 -1.98 -20.31
N GLY A 230 -13.54 -1.60 -20.37
CA GLY A 230 -14.51 -2.10 -21.33
C GLY A 230 -14.79 -1.15 -22.49
N ARG A 231 -15.60 -1.63 -23.44
CA ARG A 231 -16.25 -0.79 -24.45
C ARG A 231 -17.47 -0.11 -23.82
N PRO A 232 -17.56 1.23 -23.80
CA PRO A 232 -18.77 1.92 -23.37
C PRO A 232 -19.98 1.51 -24.20
N LEU A 233 -21.12 1.29 -23.53
CA LEU A 233 -22.39 1.01 -24.19
C LEU A 233 -22.89 2.26 -24.93
N SER A 234 -23.48 2.06 -26.10
CA SER A 234 -24.20 3.11 -26.84
C SER A 234 -25.51 3.47 -26.14
N GLU A 235 -26.10 4.62 -26.48
CA GLU A 235 -27.38 5.06 -25.91
C GLU A 235 -28.51 4.03 -26.07
N ASN A 236 -28.54 3.30 -27.20
CA ASN A 236 -29.53 2.25 -27.43
C ASN A 236 -29.29 1.04 -26.52
N GLU A 237 -28.03 0.64 -26.34
CA GLU A 237 -27.67 -0.44 -25.41
C GLU A 237 -28.00 -0.05 -23.96
N LEU A 238 -27.75 1.21 -23.55
CA LEU A 238 -28.12 1.73 -22.23
C LEU A 238 -29.64 1.74 -22.01
N LYS A 239 -30.44 2.06 -23.03
CA LYS A 239 -31.91 1.98 -22.97
C LYS A 239 -32.38 0.54 -22.79
N VAL A 240 -31.78 -0.41 -23.48
CA VAL A 240 -32.09 -1.84 -23.32
C VAL A 240 -31.72 -2.30 -21.92
N LEU A 241 -30.51 -1.96 -21.45
CA LEU A 241 -30.05 -2.32 -20.11
C LEU A 241 -30.94 -1.71 -19.02
N SER A 242 -31.34 -0.45 -19.17
CA SER A 242 -32.26 0.23 -18.25
C SER A 242 -33.58 -0.53 -18.10
N ARG A 243 -34.16 -1.02 -19.21
CA ARG A 243 -35.39 -1.84 -19.16
C ARG A 243 -35.18 -3.18 -18.46
N LEU A 244 -34.03 -3.80 -18.67
CA LEU A 244 -33.70 -5.10 -18.06
C LEU A 244 -33.40 -4.99 -16.56
N LEU A 245 -32.77 -3.90 -16.12
CA LEU A 245 -32.52 -3.62 -14.70
C LEU A 245 -33.77 -3.10 -14.00
N GLY A 246 -34.64 -2.37 -14.71
CA GLY A 246 -35.79 -1.67 -14.14
C GLY A 246 -35.43 -0.31 -13.53
N ASP A 247 -34.28 0.25 -13.90
CA ASP A 247 -33.76 1.53 -13.42
C ASP A 247 -32.97 2.25 -14.53
N MET A 248 -32.77 3.56 -14.41
CA MET A 248 -31.92 4.34 -15.29
C MET A 248 -30.45 3.88 -15.16
N VAL A 249 -29.80 3.67 -16.30
CA VAL A 249 -28.35 3.41 -16.36
C VAL A 249 -27.63 4.67 -16.85
N LEU A 250 -26.85 5.28 -15.96
CA LEU A 250 -26.08 6.51 -16.22
C LEU A 250 -24.86 6.24 -17.11
N TYR A 251 -24.24 5.08 -16.91
CA TYR A 251 -23.08 4.63 -17.66
C TYR A 251 -22.97 3.11 -17.57
N ALA A 252 -22.47 2.48 -18.62
CA ALA A 252 -22.07 1.09 -18.56
C ALA A 252 -20.98 0.80 -19.59
N GLU A 253 -20.16 -0.18 -19.28
CA GLU A 253 -19.14 -0.70 -20.19
C GLU A 253 -19.09 -2.23 -20.15
N MET A 254 -18.81 -2.81 -21.32
CA MET A 254 -18.68 -4.25 -21.51
C MET A 254 -17.20 -4.64 -21.59
N SER A 255 -16.76 -5.55 -20.74
CA SER A 255 -15.41 -6.09 -20.71
C SER A 255 -15.46 -7.62 -20.82
N GLY A 256 -15.43 -8.13 -22.06
CA GLY A 256 -15.63 -9.56 -22.32
C GLY A 256 -17.00 -10.06 -21.86
N GLU A 257 -17.01 -11.07 -20.99
CA GLU A 257 -18.23 -11.61 -20.35
C GLU A 257 -18.54 -10.92 -19.01
N ALA A 258 -17.97 -9.74 -18.74
CA ALA A 258 -18.25 -8.94 -17.55
C ALA A 258 -18.78 -7.55 -17.93
N MET A 259 -19.62 -6.97 -17.07
CA MET A 259 -20.16 -5.62 -17.25
C MET A 259 -19.95 -4.78 -16.00
N PHE A 260 -19.54 -3.53 -16.18
CA PHE A 260 -19.64 -2.49 -15.15
C PHE A 260 -20.77 -1.54 -15.50
N ALA A 261 -21.63 -1.22 -14.55
CA ALA A 261 -22.73 -0.28 -14.73
C ALA A 261 -22.85 0.68 -13.56
N VAL A 262 -23.36 1.88 -13.86
CA VAL A 262 -23.67 2.91 -12.87
C VAL A 262 -25.14 3.28 -12.98
N THR A 263 -25.84 3.17 -11.85
CA THR A 263 -27.25 3.54 -11.70
C THR A 263 -27.37 4.62 -10.60
N PRO A 264 -28.39 5.49 -10.62
CA PRO A 264 -28.59 6.47 -9.55
C PRO A 264 -28.72 5.80 -8.18
N ASP A 265 -29.48 4.71 -8.13
CA ASP A 265 -29.81 3.98 -6.92
C ASP A 265 -29.25 2.54 -6.94
N PRO A 266 -29.05 1.91 -5.76
CA PRO A 266 -28.64 0.52 -5.70
C PRO A 266 -29.67 -0.42 -6.37
N VAL A 267 -29.17 -1.31 -7.22
CA VAL A 267 -30.02 -2.31 -7.90
C VAL A 267 -30.06 -3.62 -7.12
N GLU A 268 -31.24 -4.24 -7.03
CA GLU A 268 -31.40 -5.54 -6.41
C GLU A 268 -30.60 -6.65 -7.10
N SER A 269 -30.03 -7.56 -6.31
CA SER A 269 -29.29 -8.72 -6.81
C SER A 269 -30.11 -9.63 -7.75
N SER A 270 -31.44 -9.62 -7.62
CA SER A 270 -32.37 -10.35 -8.48
C SER A 270 -32.34 -9.84 -9.94
N ALA A 271 -32.38 -8.52 -10.11
CA ALA A 271 -32.30 -7.85 -11.40
C ALA A 271 -30.92 -8.02 -12.04
N ILE A 272 -29.84 -7.91 -11.25
CA ILE A 272 -28.47 -8.16 -11.72
C ILE A 272 -28.34 -9.59 -12.26
N ARG A 273 -28.82 -10.60 -11.51
CA ARG A 273 -28.80 -12.01 -11.96
C ARG A 273 -29.60 -12.23 -13.25
N ARG A 274 -30.75 -11.58 -13.39
CA ARG A 274 -31.57 -11.63 -14.61
C ARG A 274 -30.80 -11.08 -15.80
N VAL A 275 -30.16 -9.92 -15.65
CA VAL A 275 -29.32 -9.32 -16.72
C VAL A 275 -28.17 -10.25 -17.09
N CYS A 276 -27.43 -10.78 -16.10
CA CYS A 276 -26.36 -11.74 -16.36
C CYS A 276 -26.86 -12.96 -17.15
N GLY A 277 -28.05 -13.50 -16.83
CA GLY A 277 -28.63 -14.62 -17.56
C GLY A 277 -29.01 -14.27 -19.01
N VAL A 278 -29.71 -13.15 -19.22
CA VAL A 278 -30.18 -12.71 -20.54
C VAL A 278 -29.00 -12.34 -21.45
N MET A 279 -28.02 -11.61 -20.91
CA MET A 279 -26.85 -11.12 -21.65
C MET A 279 -25.66 -12.08 -21.62
N ARG A 280 -25.80 -13.24 -20.97
CA ARG A 280 -24.75 -14.28 -20.82
C ARG A 280 -23.46 -13.75 -20.20
N LEU A 281 -23.58 -12.92 -19.17
CA LEU A 281 -22.44 -12.38 -18.42
C LEU A 281 -22.03 -13.35 -17.30
N ARG A 282 -20.73 -13.54 -17.11
CA ARG A 282 -20.15 -14.20 -15.91
C ARG A 282 -20.31 -13.35 -14.66
N SER A 283 -20.17 -12.03 -14.81
CA SER A 283 -20.28 -11.10 -13.69
C SER A 283 -20.79 -9.73 -14.15
N MET A 284 -21.47 -9.05 -13.24
CA MET A 284 -21.87 -7.66 -13.42
C MET A 284 -21.67 -6.92 -12.11
N GLU A 285 -20.95 -5.80 -12.17
CA GLU A 285 -20.77 -4.88 -11.06
C GLU A 285 -21.66 -3.65 -11.30
N VAL A 286 -22.49 -3.31 -10.31
CA VAL A 286 -23.34 -2.12 -10.35
C VAL A 286 -22.96 -1.21 -9.19
N ARG A 287 -22.68 0.06 -9.49
CA ARG A 287 -22.32 1.08 -8.50
C ARG A 287 -23.21 2.31 -8.64
N THR A 288 -23.27 3.10 -7.58
CA THR A 288 -23.87 4.43 -7.62
C THR A 288 -22.78 5.49 -7.80
N PRO A 289 -23.11 6.71 -8.28
CA PRO A 289 -22.15 7.82 -8.34
C PRO A 289 -21.43 8.07 -7.00
N GLU A 290 -22.15 7.99 -5.89
CA GLU A 290 -21.61 8.22 -4.54
C GLU A 290 -20.54 7.18 -4.16
N TRP A 291 -20.57 5.98 -4.75
CA TRP A 291 -19.53 4.99 -4.51
C TRP A 291 -18.14 5.50 -4.90
N PHE A 292 -18.01 6.41 -5.86
CA PHE A 292 -16.70 6.91 -6.27
C PHE A 292 -16.14 7.97 -5.32
N LYS A 293 -17.00 8.75 -4.67
CA LYS A 293 -16.59 9.94 -3.92
C LYS A 293 -15.73 9.60 -2.70
N GLY A 294 -14.58 10.25 -2.58
CA GLY A 294 -13.64 10.03 -1.50
C GLY A 294 -12.85 8.71 -1.61
N LEU A 295 -12.99 7.94 -2.69
CA LEU A 295 -12.17 6.73 -2.88
C LEU A 295 -10.70 7.11 -3.05
N LEU A 296 -9.85 6.46 -2.26
CA LEU A 296 -8.42 6.54 -2.40
C LEU A 296 -7.97 5.68 -3.57
N VAL A 297 -7.13 6.23 -4.43
CA VAL A 297 -6.62 5.56 -5.62
C VAL A 297 -5.11 5.73 -5.74
N GLY A 298 -4.45 4.77 -6.39
CA GLY A 298 -3.07 4.92 -6.86
C GLY A 298 -3.06 5.34 -8.32
N LEU A 299 -2.29 6.36 -8.68
CA LEU A 299 -2.10 6.80 -10.06
C LEU A 299 -0.77 6.29 -10.58
N LEU A 300 -0.77 5.65 -11.77
CA LEU A 300 0.38 4.98 -12.34
C LEU A 300 0.87 5.68 -13.61
N ASP A 301 2.19 5.85 -13.72
CA ASP A 301 2.87 6.35 -14.91
C ASP A 301 2.92 5.29 -16.03
N GLY A 302 3.39 5.69 -17.22
CA GLY A 302 3.56 4.78 -18.37
C GLY A 302 4.55 3.64 -18.16
N ARG A 303 5.30 3.62 -17.05
CA ARG A 303 6.19 2.52 -16.65
C ARG A 303 5.53 1.60 -15.62
N GLY A 304 4.27 1.86 -15.27
CA GLY A 304 3.54 1.10 -14.27
C GLY A 304 3.94 1.42 -12.83
N ARG A 305 4.65 2.53 -12.58
CA ARG A 305 5.02 2.96 -11.22
C ARG A 305 3.98 3.91 -10.66
N VAL A 306 3.70 3.79 -9.37
CA VAL A 306 2.78 4.71 -8.70
C VAL A 306 3.47 6.07 -8.55
N CYS A 307 2.96 7.08 -9.27
CA CYS A 307 3.48 8.45 -9.22
C CYS A 307 2.82 9.29 -8.12
N SER A 308 1.58 8.96 -7.73
CA SER A 308 0.83 9.67 -6.70
C SER A 308 -0.32 8.81 -6.17
N LEU A 309 -0.77 9.10 -4.95
CA LEU A 309 -2.11 8.75 -4.50
C LEU A 309 -3.06 9.86 -4.97
N GLY A 310 -4.32 9.51 -5.16
CA GLY A 310 -5.38 10.45 -5.48
C GLY A 310 -6.63 10.17 -4.67
N VAL A 311 -7.49 11.17 -4.55
CA VAL A 311 -8.86 10.99 -4.04
C VAL A 311 -9.82 11.38 -5.15
N ILE A 312 -10.75 10.48 -5.49
CA ILE A 312 -11.78 10.79 -6.47
C ILE A 312 -12.78 11.75 -5.83
N GLU A 313 -12.90 12.95 -6.40
CA GLU A 313 -13.84 13.98 -5.92
C GLU A 313 -15.19 13.84 -6.61
N GLU A 314 -15.16 13.61 -7.93
CA GLU A 314 -16.35 13.59 -8.77
C GLU A 314 -16.12 12.70 -10.00
N VAL A 315 -17.20 12.10 -10.49
CA VAL A 315 -17.25 11.40 -11.78
C VAL A 315 -18.39 11.94 -12.60
N ASN A 316 -18.09 12.52 -13.75
CA ASN A 316 -19.09 12.96 -14.71
C ASN A 316 -19.23 11.91 -15.82
N PHE A 317 -20.25 11.06 -15.69
CA PHE A 317 -20.51 9.96 -16.61
C PHE A 317 -20.94 10.40 -18.01
N ALA A 318 -21.60 11.56 -18.13
CA ALA A 318 -22.06 12.09 -19.41
C ALA A 318 -20.89 12.59 -20.27
N SER A 319 -19.97 13.36 -19.67
CA SER A 319 -18.74 13.83 -20.33
C SER A 319 -17.56 12.86 -20.23
N ARG A 320 -17.73 11.74 -19.51
CA ARG A 320 -16.72 10.70 -19.29
C ARG A 320 -15.42 11.23 -18.69
N LYS A 321 -15.55 11.99 -17.60
CA LYS A 321 -14.42 12.60 -16.89
C LYS A 321 -14.42 12.27 -15.40
N LEU A 322 -13.22 12.06 -14.86
CA LEU A 322 -12.93 11.87 -13.44
C LEU A 322 -12.19 13.11 -12.91
N THR A 323 -12.67 13.69 -11.82
CA THR A 323 -11.91 14.70 -11.08
C THR A 323 -11.22 14.03 -9.89
N ILE A 324 -9.90 14.08 -9.87
CA ILE A 324 -9.07 13.44 -8.84
C ILE A 324 -8.16 14.49 -8.22
N THR A 325 -8.18 14.60 -6.89
CA THR A 325 -7.21 15.41 -6.14
C THR A 325 -5.93 14.60 -5.95
N CYS A 326 -4.84 15.03 -6.60
CA CYS A 326 -3.54 14.34 -6.57
C CYS A 326 -2.37 15.33 -6.69
N ARG A 327 -1.12 14.84 -6.64
CA ARG A 327 0.06 15.69 -6.79
C ARG A 327 0.18 16.26 -8.21
N PRO A 328 0.56 17.55 -8.37
CA PRO A 328 0.90 18.10 -9.68
C PRO A 328 1.94 17.25 -10.42
N GLY A 329 1.78 17.09 -11.73
CA GLY A 329 2.59 16.22 -12.59
C GLY A 329 2.00 14.81 -12.77
N SER A 330 1.02 14.43 -11.94
CA SER A 330 0.34 13.12 -11.96
C SER A 330 -0.83 13.07 -12.94
N GLU A 331 -1.22 14.20 -13.54
CA GLU A 331 -2.20 14.28 -14.63
C GLU A 331 -1.79 13.48 -15.88
N ARG A 332 -0.52 13.05 -15.94
CA ARG A 332 0.04 12.17 -16.97
C ARG A 332 -0.12 10.68 -16.66
N ALA A 333 -0.81 10.33 -15.57
CA ALA A 333 -1.08 8.94 -15.24
C ALA A 333 -1.88 8.27 -16.36
N VAL A 334 -1.49 7.05 -16.70
CA VAL A 334 -2.15 6.24 -17.74
C VAL A 334 -3.03 5.15 -17.13
N ALA A 335 -2.85 4.87 -15.84
CA ALA A 335 -3.68 3.92 -15.13
C ALA A 335 -4.01 4.35 -13.70
N ILE A 336 -5.13 3.84 -13.20
CA ILE A 336 -5.66 4.07 -11.87
C ILE A 336 -5.88 2.74 -11.16
N GLN A 337 -5.35 2.61 -9.94
CA GLN A 337 -5.60 1.49 -9.04
C GLN A 337 -6.67 1.88 -8.03
N PHE A 338 -7.83 1.22 -8.09
CA PHE A 338 -8.87 1.42 -7.08
C PHE A 338 -8.53 0.73 -5.77
N SER A 339 -9.03 1.27 -4.66
CA SER A 339 -8.97 0.64 -3.34
C SER A 339 -10.36 0.56 -2.72
N GLY A 340 -10.48 -0.25 -1.67
CA GLY A 340 -11.65 -0.24 -0.78
C GLY A 340 -11.55 0.83 0.30
N PHE A 341 -10.59 1.75 0.23
CA PHE A 341 -10.31 2.73 1.27
C PHE A 341 -10.82 4.11 0.89
N ARG A 342 -11.44 4.81 1.85
CA ARG A 342 -11.90 6.19 1.65
C ARG A 342 -11.13 7.18 2.51
N VAL A 343 -10.88 8.34 1.93
CA VAL A 343 -10.40 9.52 2.65
C VAL A 343 -11.48 10.59 2.53
N ARG A 344 -12.07 10.98 3.66
CA ARG A 344 -13.01 12.11 3.70
C ARG A 344 -12.21 13.41 3.71
N GLY A 345 -12.36 14.22 2.67
CA GLY A 345 -11.92 15.61 2.67
C GLY A 345 -13.12 16.51 2.91
N ASN A 346 -13.08 17.34 3.97
CA ASN A 346 -13.77 18.62 3.94
C ASN A 346 -12.71 19.66 3.60
N ALA A 347 -13.00 20.59 2.69
CA ALA A 347 -12.15 21.73 2.30
C ALA A 347 -10.96 22.02 3.25
N GLY A 348 -9.77 21.50 2.94
CA GLY A 348 -8.54 21.75 3.71
C GLY A 348 -8.26 20.85 4.93
N ALA A 349 -9.10 19.87 5.23
CA ALA A 349 -8.91 18.88 6.29
C ALA A 349 -9.34 17.47 5.83
N TYR A 350 -8.36 16.65 5.47
CA TYR A 350 -8.55 15.22 5.28
C TYR A 350 -8.51 14.54 6.65
N SER A 351 -9.68 14.33 7.26
CA SER A 351 -9.85 13.56 8.51
C SER A 351 -10.61 12.29 8.16
N GLY A 352 -9.94 11.16 8.26
CA GLY A 352 -10.43 9.90 7.72
C GLY A 352 -11.22 9.12 8.76
N ASP A 353 -12.55 9.18 8.68
CA ASP A 353 -13.34 7.98 8.95
C ASP A 353 -13.06 6.99 7.83
N ALA A 354 -11.93 6.29 7.99
CA ALA A 354 -11.45 5.24 7.14
C ALA A 354 -12.40 4.04 7.24
N GLN A 355 -13.39 3.99 6.35
CA GLN A 355 -14.21 2.79 6.18
C GLN A 355 -13.63 1.95 5.03
N GLN A 356 -13.32 0.68 5.31
CA GLN A 356 -13.18 -0.31 4.25
C GLN A 356 -14.57 -0.58 3.67
N VAL A 357 -14.70 -0.43 2.34
CA VAL A 357 -15.93 -0.67 1.58
C VAL A 357 -16.10 -2.15 1.28
#